data_AF-A0A9X5X616-F1
#
_entry.id   AF-A0A9X5X616-F1
#
_cell.length_a   1.000
_cell.length_b   1.000
_cell.length_c   1.000
_cell.angle_alpha   90.00
_cell.angle_beta   90.00
_cell.angle_gamma   90.00
#
_symmetry.space_group_name_H-M   'P 1'
#
loop_
_entity.id
_entity.type
_entity.pdbx_description
1 polymer ?
#
loop_
_entity_poly.entity_id
_entity_poly.type
_entity_poly.pdbx_seq_one_letter_code
_entity_poly.pdbx_strand_id
1 'polypeptide(L)'
;MVNGPVVHGMDRTLGSRQLAALLSAVPHADGRPGYRALADGVRRLLLDGRIALHVRLPAERELASALTVSRATVTAAYDLLREDGFARSRRGAGTWTELPAGHRPANV
;
A
#
# COMPACT_ATOMS: atom_id res chain seq x y z
N MET A 1 3.33 13.75 20.67
CA MET A 1 1.89 13.65 20.35
C MET A 1 1.68 14.00 18.88
N VAL A 2 1.78 13.03 17.96
CA VAL A 2 1.44 13.25 16.54
C VAL A 2 0.56 12.10 16.07
N ASN A 3 -0.67 12.05 16.58
CA ASN A 3 -1.71 11.18 16.03
C ASN A 3 -2.29 11.88 14.80
N GLY A 4 -1.81 11.49 13.60
CA GLY A 4 -2.52 11.78 12.36
C GLY A 4 -3.88 11.07 12.37
N PRO A 5 -4.90 11.61 11.66
CA PRO A 5 -6.26 11.09 11.71
C PRO A 5 -6.30 9.65 11.20
N VAL A 6 -6.54 8.70 12.11
CA VAL A 6 -6.84 7.31 11.78
C VAL A 6 -8.24 7.27 11.18
N VAL A 7 -8.31 7.08 9.86
CA VAL A 7 -9.57 7.04 9.11
C VAL A 7 -10.35 5.76 9.45
N HIS A 8 -11.30 5.86 10.38
CA HIS A 8 -12.38 4.89 10.56
C HIS A 8 -13.60 5.32 9.73
N GLY A 9 -13.47 5.24 8.39
CA GLY A 9 -14.58 5.47 7.46
C GLY A 9 -15.17 4.14 6.99
N MET A 10 -16.50 4.03 7.02
CA MET A 10 -17.26 2.85 6.60
C MET A 10 -17.11 2.48 5.10
N ASP A 11 -16.37 3.29 4.33
CA ASP A 11 -16.00 3.10 2.93
C ASP A 11 -14.50 2.79 2.85
N ARG A 12 -14.16 1.52 3.06
CA ARG A 12 -12.78 0.99 3.13
C ARG A 12 -12.03 1.04 1.78
N THR A 13 -11.85 2.21 1.19
CA THR A 13 -11.08 2.42 -0.04
C THR A 13 -9.99 3.47 0.16
N LEU A 14 -8.74 3.10 -0.13
CA LEU A 14 -7.61 4.03 -0.10
C LEU A 14 -7.46 4.70 -1.48
N GLY A 15 -7.56 6.02 -1.53
CA GLY A 15 -7.40 6.78 -2.79
C GLY A 15 -5.97 6.71 -3.33
N SER A 16 -5.81 6.74 -4.66
CA SER A 16 -4.52 6.68 -5.35
C SER A 16 -3.56 7.80 -4.94
N ARG A 17 -4.06 9.04 -4.88
CA ARG A 17 -3.28 10.21 -4.41
C ARG A 17 -2.88 10.12 -2.95
N GLN A 18 -3.75 9.58 -2.10
CA GLN A 18 -3.45 9.42 -0.67
C GLN A 18 -2.34 8.39 -0.47
N LEU A 19 -2.42 7.24 -1.15
CA LEU A 19 -1.36 6.24 -1.12
C LEU A 19 -0.06 6.79 -1.71
N ALA A 20 -0.12 7.52 -2.82
CA ALA A 20 1.06 8.13 -3.44
C ALA A 20 1.75 9.15 -2.52
N ALA A 21 0.97 9.97 -1.79
CA ALA A 21 1.51 10.92 -0.81
C ALA A 21 2.19 10.21 0.36
N LEU A 22 1.60 9.14 0.88
CA LEU A 22 2.20 8.33 1.95
C LEU A 22 3.50 7.66 1.50
N LEU A 23 3.53 7.13 0.28
CA LEU A 23 4.73 6.52 -0.30
C LEU A 23 5.81 7.55 -0.61
N SER A 24 5.46 8.75 -1.07
CA SER A 24 6.43 9.83 -1.32
C SER A 24 7.08 10.35 -0.04
N ALA A 25 6.42 10.19 1.11
CA ALA A 25 6.98 10.53 2.42
C ALA A 25 7.99 9.48 2.93
N VAL A 26 8.04 8.29 2.33
CA VAL A 26 9.05 7.28 2.63
C VAL A 26 10.30 7.61 1.78
N PRO A 27 11.49 7.76 2.39
CA PRO A 27 12.70 8.05 1.64
C PRO A 27 13.13 6.81 0.83
N HIS A 28 13.42 7.03 -0.46
CA HIS A 28 13.92 6.01 -1.38
C HIS A 28 15.20 6.53 -2.05
N ALA A 29 16.16 5.64 -2.32
CA ALA A 29 17.50 6.02 -2.77
C ALA A 29 17.52 6.72 -4.15
N ASP A 30 16.62 6.36 -5.08
CA ASP A 30 16.74 6.74 -6.50
C ASP A 30 15.72 7.77 -6.99
N GLY A 31 14.96 8.43 -6.10
CA GLY A 31 13.96 9.45 -6.46
C GLY A 31 12.74 8.95 -7.24
N ARG A 32 12.80 7.76 -7.84
CA ARG A 32 11.67 7.00 -8.40
C ARG A 32 11.62 5.64 -7.71
N PRO A 33 10.54 5.31 -6.99
CA PRO A 33 10.44 4.01 -6.34
C PRO A 33 10.37 2.91 -7.40
N GLY A 34 11.36 2.03 -7.42
CA GLY A 34 11.26 0.74 -8.12
C GLY A 34 10.14 -0.13 -7.49
N TYR A 35 9.76 -1.21 -8.15
CA TYR A 35 8.64 -2.05 -7.69
C TYR A 35 8.86 -2.62 -6.28
N ARG A 36 10.10 -2.99 -5.94
CA ARG A 36 10.50 -3.42 -4.58
C ARG A 36 10.34 -2.32 -3.54
N ALA A 37 10.92 -1.15 -3.82
CA ALA A 37 10.77 0.04 -2.98
C ALA A 37 9.29 0.40 -2.73
N LEU A 38 8.46 0.31 -3.77
CA LEU A 38 7.03 0.56 -3.68
C LEU A 38 6.33 -0.47 -2.79
N ALA A 39 6.62 -1.77 -2.96
CA ALA A 39 6.10 -2.83 -2.11
C ALA A 39 6.55 -2.67 -0.65
N ASP A 40 7.84 -2.39 -0.41
CA ASP A 40 8.40 -2.17 0.93
C ASP A 40 7.77 -0.95 1.61
N GLY A 41 7.55 0.14 0.87
CA GLY A 41 6.85 1.32 1.36
C GLY A 41 5.42 0.99 1.81
N VAL A 42 4.65 0.27 0.98
CA VAL A 42 3.29 -0.16 1.34
C VAL A 42 3.31 -1.06 2.57
N ARG A 43 4.21 -2.05 2.60
CA ARG A 43 4.37 -2.98 3.73
C ARG A 43 4.65 -2.21 5.01
N ARG A 44 5.61 -1.28 4.99
CA ARG A 44 5.97 -0.49 6.17
C ARG A 44 4.81 0.38 6.66
N LEU A 45 4.10 1.02 5.75
CA LEU A 45 2.91 1.81 6.10
C LEU A 45 1.79 0.94 6.70
N LEU A 46 1.64 -0.31 6.24
CA LEU A 46 0.70 -1.27 6.81
C LEU A 46 1.12 -1.71 8.22
N LEU A 47 2.40 -2.00 8.41
CA LEU A 47 2.98 -2.41 9.70
C LEU A 47 2.95 -1.28 10.74
N ASP A 48 3.21 -0.05 10.31
CA ASP A 48 3.13 1.16 11.12
C ASP A 48 1.68 1.59 11.42
N GLY A 49 0.67 0.88 10.88
CA GLY A 49 -0.75 1.20 11.06
C GLY A 49 -1.22 2.46 10.34
N ARG A 50 -0.41 3.03 9.43
CA ARG A 50 -0.78 4.19 8.60
C ARG A 50 -1.73 3.82 7.46
N ILE A 51 -1.68 2.57 7.00
CA ILE A 51 -2.67 1.98 6.11
C ILE A 51 -3.48 0.95 6.90
N ALA A 52 -4.81 1.07 6.86
CA ALA A 52 -5.69 0.12 7.51
C ALA A 52 -5.63 -1.27 6.86
N LEU A 53 -5.82 -2.30 7.67
CA LEU A 53 -6.00 -3.67 7.19
C LEU A 53 -7.37 -3.83 6.51
N HIS A 54 -7.44 -4.75 5.55
CA HIS A 54 -8.66 -5.04 4.81
C HIS A 54 -9.23 -3.81 4.06
N VAL A 55 -8.36 -2.87 3.68
CA VAL A 55 -8.72 -1.72 2.85
C VAL A 55 -8.48 -2.06 1.38
N ARG A 56 -9.36 -1.57 0.50
CA ARG A 56 -9.18 -1.71 -0.94
C ARG A 56 -8.07 -0.78 -1.41
N LEU A 57 -7.05 -1.35 -2.02
CA LEU A 57 -5.98 -0.62 -2.69
C LEU A 57 -6.51 0.05 -3.96
N PRO A 58 -5.93 1.20 -4.35
CA PRO A 58 -6.27 1.87 -5.59
C PRO A 58 -5.91 1.01 -6.80
N ALA A 59 -6.59 1.27 -7.92
CA ALA A 59 -6.30 0.61 -9.17
C ALA A 59 -4.84 0.86 -9.59
N GLU A 60 -4.19 -0.14 -10.18
CA GLU A 60 -2.79 -0.04 -10.60
C GLU A 60 -2.53 1.16 -11.51
N ARG A 61 -3.47 1.43 -12.43
CA ARG A 61 -3.40 2.56 -13.38
C ARG A 61 -3.46 3.91 -12.67
N GLU A 62 -4.33 4.03 -11.68
CA GLU A 62 -4.51 5.24 -10.88
C GLU A 62 -3.26 5.52 -10.04
N LEU A 63 -2.72 4.49 -9.38
CA LEU A 63 -1.51 4.62 -8.58
C LEU A 63 -0.27 4.92 -9.44
N ALA A 64 -0.15 4.27 -10.60
CA ALA A 64 0.93 4.51 -11.56
C ALA A 64 0.94 5.97 -12.02
N SER A 65 -0.24 6.52 -12.34
CA SER A 65 -0.39 7.94 -12.69
C SER A 65 -0.02 8.87 -11.54
N ALA A 66 -0.49 8.56 -10.32
CA ALA A 66 -0.22 9.38 -9.14
C ALA A 66 1.27 9.41 -8.74
N LEU A 67 2.00 8.31 -8.95
CA LEU A 67 3.43 8.20 -8.66
C LEU A 67 4.33 8.51 -9.87
N THR A 68 3.76 8.77 -11.05
CA THR A 68 4.51 8.94 -12.32
C THR A 68 5.45 7.76 -12.61
N VAL A 69 4.99 6.53 -12.35
CA VAL A 69 5.72 5.28 -12.62
C VAL A 69 5.00 4.44 -13.68
N SER A 70 5.70 3.47 -14.25
CA SER A 70 5.09 2.54 -15.21
C SER A 70 4.06 1.63 -14.52
N ARG A 71 2.97 1.30 -15.23
CA ARG A 71 1.98 0.32 -14.73
C ARG A 71 2.63 -1.01 -14.34
N ALA A 72 3.61 -1.48 -15.11
CA ALA A 72 4.35 -2.70 -14.82
C ALA A 72 5.06 -2.65 -13.45
N THR A 73 5.54 -1.47 -13.02
CA THR A 73 6.16 -1.27 -11.71
C THR A 73 5.13 -1.44 -10.59
N VAL A 74 3.92 -0.88 -10.76
CA VAL A 74 2.84 -1.03 -9.78
C VAL A 74 2.31 -2.46 -9.73
N THR A 75 2.13 -3.09 -10.89
CA THR A 75 1.72 -4.50 -10.99
C THR A 75 2.74 -5.39 -10.28
N ALA A 76 4.04 -5.25 -10.58
CA ALA A 76 5.08 -6.01 -9.92
C ALA A 76 5.15 -5.75 -8.40
N ALA A 77 4.87 -4.53 -7.94
CA ALA A 77 4.79 -4.21 -6.53
C ALA A 77 3.59 -4.89 -5.84
N TYR A 78 2.43 -4.89 -6.51
CA TYR A 78 1.24 -5.58 -6.01
C TYR A 78 1.42 -7.09 -6.01
N ASP A 79 2.09 -7.65 -7.02
CA ASP A 79 2.41 -9.07 -7.07
C ASP A 79 3.34 -9.46 -5.91
N LEU A 80 4.41 -8.69 -5.65
CA LEU A 80 5.27 -8.90 -4.48
C LEU A 80 4.48 -8.87 -3.17
N LEU A 81 3.62 -7.87 -2.97
CA LEU A 81 2.80 -7.77 -1.76
C LEU A 81 1.88 -8.99 -1.59
N ARG A 82 1.45 -9.61 -2.68
CA ARG A 82 0.63 -10.82 -2.63
C ARG A 82 1.44 -12.07 -2.34
N GLU A 83 2.62 -12.17 -2.92
CA GLU A 83 3.56 -13.25 -2.61
C GLU A 83 3.95 -13.22 -1.13
N ASP A 84 4.19 -12.03 -0.58
CA ASP A 84 4.50 -11.85 0.85
C ASP A 84 3.25 -11.93 1.77
N GLY A 85 2.04 -12.04 1.20
CA GLY A 85 0.79 -12.15 1.96
C GLY A 85 0.27 -10.83 2.56
N PHE A 86 0.85 -9.69 2.19
CA PHE A 86 0.37 -8.35 2.58
C PHE A 86 -0.80 -7.83 1.73
N ALA A 87 -1.11 -8.51 0.62
CA ALA A 87 -2.23 -8.16 -0.24
C ALA A 87 -2.93 -9.40 -0.79
N ARG A 88 -4.23 -9.27 -1.04
CA ARG A 88 -5.05 -10.32 -1.65
C ARG A 88 -5.91 -9.72 -2.75
N SER A 89 -5.83 -10.26 -3.97
CA SER A 89 -6.82 -9.89 -4.99
C SER A 89 -8.05 -10.77 -4.89
N ARG A 90 -9.22 -10.15 -4.97
CA ARG A 90 -10.47 -10.86 -5.23
C ARG A 90 -10.82 -10.68 -6.71
N ARG A 91 -11.01 -11.79 -7.44
CA ARG A 91 -11.42 -11.74 -8.87
C ARG A 91 -12.62 -10.81 -9.02
N GLY A 92 -12.51 -9.85 -9.93
CA GLY A 92 -13.58 -8.93 -10.30
C GLY A 92 -13.84 -7.75 -9.36
N ALA A 93 -13.13 -7.61 -8.25
CA ALA A 93 -13.49 -6.60 -7.24
C ALA A 93 -12.32 -5.70 -6.77
N GLY A 94 -11.06 -6.13 -6.93
CA GLY A 94 -9.87 -5.31 -6.65
C GLY A 94 -8.81 -6.03 -5.80
N THR A 95 -7.89 -5.26 -5.25
CA THR A 95 -6.84 -5.74 -4.33
C THR A 95 -7.12 -5.18 -2.95
N TRP A 96 -7.07 -6.02 -1.93
CA TRP A 96 -7.21 -5.62 -0.53
C TRP A 96 -5.91 -5.84 0.23
N THR A 97 -5.62 -4.97 1.19
CA THR A 97 -4.54 -5.18 2.15
C THR A 97 -4.91 -6.28 3.14
N GLU A 98 -3.96 -7.13 3.47
CA GLU A 98 -4.08 -8.19 4.47
C GLU A 98 -2.77 -8.25 5.26
N LEU A 99 -2.77 -8.85 6.45
CA LEU A 99 -1.51 -9.23 7.09
C LEU A 99 -1.32 -10.73 6.90
N PRO A 100 -0.12 -11.20 6.55
CA PRO A 100 0.16 -12.62 6.50
C PRO A 100 -0.09 -13.24 7.88
N ALA A 101 -0.78 -14.38 7.90
CA ALA A 101 -1.11 -15.09 9.13
C ALA A 101 0.18 -15.40 9.93
N GLY A 102 0.32 -14.77 11.11
CA GLY A 102 1.51 -14.89 11.96
C GLY A 102 2.24 -13.57 12.23
N HIS A 103 1.95 -12.51 11.47
CA HIS A 103 2.51 -11.18 11.72
C HIS A 103 1.59 -10.38 12.66
N ARG A 104 1.73 -10.58 13.99
CA ARG A 104 1.09 -9.70 14.97
C ARG A 104 1.74 -8.33 14.82
N PRO A 105 1.00 -7.24 14.51
CA PRO A 105 1.59 -5.92 14.49
C PRO A 105 2.20 -5.66 15.87
N ALA A 106 3.48 -5.30 15.90
CA ALA A 106 4.21 -4.98 17.11
C ALA A 106 3.68 -3.65 17.65
N ASN A 107 2.49 -3.68 18.24
CA ASN A 107 1.98 -2.57 19.02
C ASN A 107 2.66 -2.65 20.39
N VAL A 108 3.73 -1.85 20.56
CA VAL A 108 4.35 -1.54 21.86
C VAL A 108 3.92 -0.13 22.28
#